data_AF-A0A8J5WG04-F1
#
_entry.id   AF-A0A8J5WG04-F1
#
_cell.length_a   1.000
_cell.length_b   1.000
_cell.length_c   1.000
_cell.angle_alpha   90.00
_cell.angle_beta   90.00
_cell.angle_gamma   90.00
#
_symmetry.space_group_name_H-M   'P 1'
#
loop_
_entity.id
_entity.type
_entity.pdbx_description
1 polymer ?
#
loop_
_entity_poly.entity_id
_entity_poly.type
_entity_poly.pdbx_seq_one_letter_code
_entity_poly.pdbx_strand_id
1 'polypeptide(L)'
;MSMLCNDPAYVVIDDIDDTAEPKVCPSMQETTNMMQSCLDLPESSVDNGVLDREAILHKKLAQAENKLKRVISENRQLDIIIIMNDIIAGLRKNMDDLDPVHLEELQCMIAMSHVAQPASQVGSVKPEIIEDEDSPHASA
;
A
#
# COMPACT_ATOMS: atom_id res chain seq x y z
N MET A 1 -23.57 5.55 25.76
CA MET A 1 -22.20 5.63 26.33
C MET A 1 -22.24 5.48 27.84
N SER A 2 -22.93 6.35 28.59
CA SER A 2 -23.03 6.22 30.06
C SER A 2 -23.55 4.85 30.54
N MET A 3 -24.59 4.30 29.90
CA MET A 3 -25.09 2.95 30.21
C MET A 3 -24.15 1.79 29.82
N LEU A 4 -23.22 2.01 28.89
CA LEU A 4 -22.32 0.96 28.39
C LEU A 4 -20.99 0.92 29.15
N CYS A 5 -20.55 2.06 29.66
CA CYS A 5 -19.30 2.21 30.41
C CYS A 5 -19.52 2.35 31.92
N ASN A 6 -20.77 2.50 32.36
CA ASN A 6 -21.15 2.82 33.74
C ASN A 6 -20.50 4.13 34.26
N ASP A 7 -20.13 5.01 33.33
CA ASP A 7 -19.55 6.31 33.61
C ASP A 7 -20.65 7.38 33.51
N PRO A 8 -20.92 8.14 34.58
CA PRO A 8 -21.90 9.21 34.53
C PRO A 8 -21.40 10.29 33.55
N ALA A 9 -22.24 10.65 32.57
CA ALA A 9 -21.92 11.65 31.56
C ALA A 9 -23.02 12.71 31.47
N TYR A 10 -22.64 13.97 31.29
CA TYR A 10 -23.54 15.09 31.04
C TYR A 10 -23.14 15.81 29.75
N VAL A 11 -24.09 16.52 29.13
CA VAL A 11 -23.84 17.36 27.96
C VAL A 11 -24.56 18.70 28.15
N VAL A 12 -23.80 19.78 27.95
CA VAL A 12 -24.31 21.14 27.85
C VAL A 12 -24.09 21.60 26.40
N ILE A 13 -25.16 22.05 25.75
CA ILE A 13 -25.13 22.57 24.39
C ILE A 13 -25.54 24.03 24.45
N ASP A 14 -24.55 24.90 24.30
CA ASP A 14 -24.75 26.33 24.16
C ASP A 14 -24.98 26.68 22.69
N ASP A 15 -25.81 27.69 22.47
CA ASP A 15 -25.99 28.28 21.15
C ASP A 15 -24.80 29.20 20.83
N ILE A 16 -24.36 29.22 19.58
CA ILE A 16 -23.15 29.99 19.19
C ILE A 16 -23.37 31.49 19.36
N ASP A 17 -24.61 31.93 19.18
CA ASP A 17 -24.98 33.34 19.24
C ASP A 17 -25.46 33.78 20.65
N ASP A 18 -25.38 32.89 21.67
CA ASP A 18 -25.89 33.11 23.04
C ASP A 18 -27.36 33.59 23.09
N THR A 19 -28.13 33.36 22.02
CA THR A 19 -29.51 33.88 21.91
C THR A 19 -30.54 32.95 22.55
N ALA A 20 -30.19 31.68 22.73
CA ALA A 20 -31.05 30.66 23.29
C ALA A 20 -30.50 30.13 24.61
N GLU A 21 -31.41 29.71 25.50
CA GLU A 21 -31.03 29.03 26.74
C GLU A 21 -30.30 27.71 26.44
N PRO A 22 -29.22 27.38 27.17
CA PRO A 22 -28.48 26.15 26.98
C PRO A 22 -29.35 24.90 27.11
N LYS A 23 -29.14 23.95 26.22
CA LYS A 23 -29.80 22.63 26.32
C LYS A 23 -28.94 21.70 27.13
N VAL A 24 -29.50 21.18 28.22
CA VAL A 24 -28.79 20.36 29.20
C VAL A 24 -29.42 18.98 29.30
N CYS A 25 -28.59 17.94 29.30
CA CYS A 25 -28.98 16.54 29.43
C CYS A 25 -28.01 15.83 30.41
N PRO A 26 -28.50 15.06 31.39
CA PRO A 26 -29.89 14.55 31.56
C PRO A 26 -30.89 15.55 32.16
N SER A 27 -30.51 16.32 33.17
CA SER A 27 -31.31 17.42 33.74
C SER A 27 -30.37 18.51 34.28
N MET A 28 -30.89 19.73 34.46
CA MET A 28 -30.09 20.85 35.00
C MET A 28 -29.49 20.53 36.39
N GLN A 29 -30.29 19.93 37.27
CA GLN A 29 -29.86 19.63 38.64
C GLN A 29 -28.79 18.53 38.68
N GLU A 30 -29.01 17.42 37.95
CA GLU A 30 -28.04 16.33 37.88
C GLU A 30 -26.73 16.78 37.22
N THR A 31 -26.82 17.55 36.13
CA THR A 31 -25.65 18.10 35.45
C THR A 31 -24.86 19.04 36.36
N THR A 32 -25.54 19.89 37.12
CA THR A 32 -24.87 20.80 38.08
C THR A 32 -24.13 20.02 39.16
N ASN A 33 -24.76 18.97 39.73
CA ASN A 33 -24.14 18.12 40.74
C ASN A 33 -22.90 17.39 40.17
N MET A 34 -22.99 16.91 38.92
CA MET A 34 -21.88 16.24 38.25
C MET A 34 -20.74 17.21 37.93
N MET A 35 -21.05 18.41 37.45
CA MET A 35 -20.06 19.47 37.23
C MET A 35 -19.33 19.86 38.53
N GLN A 36 -20.04 19.96 39.64
CA GLN A 36 -19.42 20.24 40.94
C GLN A 36 -18.42 19.15 41.33
N SER A 37 -18.77 17.88 41.12
CA SER A 37 -17.83 16.78 41.38
C SER A 37 -16.59 16.81 40.47
N CYS A 38 -16.70 17.39 39.26
CA CYS A 38 -15.55 17.61 38.38
C CYS A 38 -14.63 18.73 38.85
N LEU A 39 -15.15 19.75 39.56
CA LEU A 39 -14.33 20.83 40.12
C LEU A 39 -13.42 20.34 41.27
N ASP A 40 -13.80 19.25 41.92
CA ASP A 40 -13.00 18.60 42.97
C ASP A 40 -11.89 17.69 42.40
N LEU A 41 -11.85 17.50 41.08
CA LEU A 41 -10.83 16.68 40.43
C LEU A 41 -9.56 17.49 40.13
N PRO A 42 -8.37 16.86 40.22
CA PRO A 42 -7.11 17.53 39.87
C PRO A 42 -7.08 17.88 38.37
N GLU A 43 -6.52 19.04 38.00
CA GLU A 43 -6.44 19.51 36.61
C GLU A 43 -5.84 18.48 35.64
N SER A 44 -4.92 17.63 36.11
CA SER A 44 -4.33 16.55 35.33
C SER A 44 -5.31 15.47 34.86
N SER A 45 -6.52 15.44 35.43
CA SER A 45 -7.57 14.47 35.10
C SER A 45 -8.65 15.03 34.17
N VAL A 46 -8.60 16.31 33.83
CA VAL A 46 -9.54 16.97 32.93
C VAL A 46 -8.88 17.14 31.56
N ASP A 47 -9.36 16.40 30.57
CA ASP A 47 -8.98 16.60 29.17
C ASP A 47 -9.94 17.62 28.53
N ASN A 48 -9.40 18.78 28.13
CA ASN A 48 -10.14 19.86 27.48
C ASN A 48 -9.95 19.85 25.94
N GLY A 49 -9.53 18.73 25.38
CA GLY A 49 -9.26 18.60 23.95
C GLY A 49 -10.50 18.79 23.09
N VAL A 50 -10.46 19.78 22.19
CA VAL A 50 -11.38 19.84 21.05
C VAL A 50 -10.95 18.77 20.05
N LEU A 51 -11.76 17.73 19.89
CA LEU A 51 -11.54 16.70 18.88
C LEU A 51 -11.88 17.28 17.49
N ASP A 52 -10.85 17.53 16.69
CA ASP A 52 -11.01 17.82 15.27
C ASP A 52 -11.41 16.54 14.52
N ARG A 53 -12.72 16.29 14.49
CA ARG A 53 -13.31 15.12 13.83
C ARG A 53 -13.01 15.11 12.35
N GLU A 54 -12.93 16.28 11.72
CA GLU A 54 -12.65 16.40 10.28
C GLU A 54 -11.21 15.97 9.98
N ALA A 55 -10.22 16.45 10.74
CA ALA A 55 -8.84 15.99 10.61
C ALA A 55 -8.68 14.49 10.87
N ILE A 56 -9.42 13.94 11.86
CA ILE A 56 -9.41 12.49 12.13
C ILE A 56 -9.96 11.71 10.93
N LEU A 57 -11.04 12.18 10.31
CA LEU A 57 -11.63 11.55 9.14
C LEU A 57 -10.70 11.63 7.93
N HIS A 58 -10.10 12.79 7.66
CA HIS A 58 -9.11 12.94 6.59
C HIS A 58 -7.90 12.02 6.79
N LYS A 59 -7.38 11.92 8.01
CA LYS A 59 -6.28 11.02 8.34
C LYS A 59 -6.66 9.56 8.07
N LYS A 60 -7.86 9.15 8.46
CA LYS A 60 -8.36 7.78 8.21
C LYS A 60 -8.54 7.50 6.72
N LEU A 61 -9.06 8.47 5.96
CA LEU A 61 -9.19 8.36 4.51
C LEU A 61 -7.83 8.19 3.84
N ALA A 62 -6.88 9.07 4.14
CA ALA A 62 -5.52 8.98 3.60
C ALA A 62 -4.85 7.64 3.94
N GLN A 63 -5.06 7.12 5.16
CA GLN A 63 -4.55 5.80 5.53
C GLN A 63 -5.19 4.68 4.72
N ALA A 64 -6.50 4.74 4.46
CA ALA A 64 -7.21 3.75 3.66
C ALA A 64 -6.75 3.79 2.19
N GLU A 65 -6.60 4.98 1.61
CA GLU A 65 -6.07 5.16 0.25
C GLU A 65 -4.65 4.60 0.10
N ASN A 66 -3.77 4.85 1.07
CA ASN A 66 -2.42 4.30 1.06
C ASN A 66 -2.41 2.77 1.16
N LYS A 67 -3.30 2.18 1.97
CA LYS A 67 -3.47 0.72 2.04
C LYS A 67 -3.95 0.16 0.70
N LEU A 68 -4.93 0.80 0.07
CA LEU A 68 -5.45 0.38 -1.23
C LEU A 68 -4.37 0.41 -2.30
N LYS A 69 -3.62 1.52 -2.40
CA LYS A 69 -2.50 1.65 -3.35
C LYS A 69 -1.47 0.54 -3.15
N ARG A 70 -1.11 0.24 -1.90
CA ARG A 70 -0.16 -0.82 -1.59
C ARG A 70 -0.68 -2.19 -2.02
N VAL A 71 -1.92 -2.54 -1.70
CA VAL A 71 -2.51 -3.83 -2.08
C VAL A 71 -2.59 -3.97 -3.60
N ILE A 72 -2.96 -2.91 -4.31
CA ILE A 72 -2.95 -2.88 -5.78
C ILE A 72 -1.53 -3.15 -6.30
N SER A 73 -0.50 -2.49 -5.75
CA SER A 73 0.88 -2.73 -6.18
C SER A 73 1.39 -4.14 -5.86
N GLU A 74 1.04 -4.68 -4.70
CA GLU A 74 1.43 -6.04 -4.29
C GLU A 74 0.77 -7.08 -5.18
N ASN A 75 -0.54 -6.96 -5.44
CA ASN A 75 -1.26 -7.85 -6.35
C ASN A 75 -0.68 -7.78 -7.77
N ARG A 76 -0.41 -6.56 -8.27
CA ARG A 76 0.18 -6.38 -9.60
C ARG A 76 1.54 -7.08 -9.70
N GLN A 77 2.39 -7.01 -8.68
CA GLN A 77 3.66 -7.76 -8.66
C GLN A 77 3.45 -9.27 -8.69
N LEU A 78 2.49 -9.78 -7.91
CA LEU A 78 2.16 -11.21 -7.90
C LEU A 78 1.63 -11.68 -9.25
N ASP A 79 0.76 -10.91 -9.90
CA ASP A 79 0.21 -11.21 -11.22
C ASP A 79 1.34 -11.38 -12.24
N ILE A 80 2.33 -10.49 -12.23
CA ILE A 80 3.46 -10.60 -13.15
C ILE A 80 4.32 -11.84 -12.86
N ILE A 81 4.56 -12.15 -11.59
CA ILE A 81 5.31 -13.35 -11.20
C ILE A 81 4.60 -14.61 -11.71
N ILE A 82 3.28 -14.67 -11.60
CA ILE A 82 2.47 -15.78 -12.12
C ILE A 82 2.61 -15.86 -13.64
N ILE A 83 2.45 -14.73 -14.34
CA ILE A 83 2.59 -14.66 -15.80
C ILE A 83 3.98 -15.16 -16.25
N MET A 84 5.05 -14.71 -15.59
CA MET A 84 6.41 -15.17 -15.90
C MET A 84 6.57 -16.66 -15.68
N ASN A 85 6.07 -17.20 -14.56
CA ASN A 85 6.16 -18.62 -14.26
C ASN A 85 5.44 -19.47 -15.30
N ASP A 86 4.26 -19.03 -15.76
CA ASP A 86 3.51 -19.71 -16.82
C ASP A 86 4.25 -19.71 -18.16
N ILE A 87 4.96 -18.63 -18.48
CA ILE A 87 5.81 -18.53 -19.69
C ILE A 87 6.99 -19.49 -19.58
N ILE A 88 7.71 -19.47 -18.45
CA ILE A 88 8.88 -20.34 -18.22
C ILE A 88 8.48 -21.82 -18.25
N ALA A 89 7.32 -22.16 -17.69
CA ALA A 89 6.77 -23.51 -17.71
C ALA A 89 6.21 -23.93 -19.08
N GLY A 90 6.18 -23.02 -20.07
CA GLY A 90 5.62 -23.28 -21.40
C GLY A 90 4.08 -23.45 -21.40
N LEU A 91 3.41 -23.07 -20.30
CA LEU A 91 1.96 -23.13 -20.16
C LEU A 91 1.27 -21.99 -20.92
N ARG A 92 1.97 -20.86 -21.07
CA ARG A 92 1.52 -19.69 -21.83
C ARG A 92 2.29 -19.54 -23.13
N LYS A 93 1.56 -19.44 -24.25
CA LYS A 93 2.15 -19.39 -25.62
C LYS A 93 2.19 -17.99 -26.25
N ASN A 94 1.35 -17.07 -25.78
CA ASN A 94 1.28 -15.68 -26.25
C ASN A 94 0.91 -14.75 -25.08
N MET A 95 1.03 -13.44 -25.32
CA MET A 95 0.81 -12.39 -24.33
C MET A 95 -0.29 -11.42 -24.77
N ASP A 96 -1.09 -11.81 -25.76
CA ASP A 96 -2.09 -10.94 -26.40
C ASP A 96 -3.27 -10.60 -25.47
N ASP A 97 -3.45 -11.40 -24.42
CA ASP A 97 -4.49 -11.23 -23.40
C ASP A 97 -4.05 -10.36 -22.22
N LEU A 98 -2.80 -9.91 -22.20
CA LEU A 98 -2.29 -9.03 -21.13
C LEU A 98 -2.65 -7.58 -21.39
N ASP A 99 -3.07 -6.91 -20.33
CA ASP A 99 -3.24 -5.46 -20.33
C ASP A 99 -1.88 -4.75 -20.55
N PRO A 100 -1.82 -3.65 -21.33
CA PRO A 100 -0.56 -2.96 -21.67
C PRO A 100 0.33 -2.60 -20.47
N VAL A 101 -0.31 -2.34 -19.34
CA VAL A 101 0.31 -1.99 -18.06
C VAL A 101 1.13 -3.16 -17.49
N HIS A 102 0.68 -4.40 -17.68
CA HIS A 102 1.45 -5.59 -17.31
C HIS A 102 2.59 -5.86 -18.29
N LEU A 103 2.36 -5.61 -19.59
CA LEU A 103 3.36 -5.81 -20.63
C LEU A 103 4.58 -4.90 -20.43
N GLU A 104 4.36 -3.62 -20.06
CA GLU A 104 5.43 -2.66 -19.77
C GLU A 104 6.30 -3.11 -18.59
N GLU A 105 5.69 -3.61 -17.51
CA GLU A 105 6.46 -4.08 -16.34
C GLU A 105 7.23 -5.37 -16.61
N LEU A 106 6.65 -6.29 -17.38
CA LEU A 106 7.33 -7.48 -17.87
C LEU A 106 8.57 -7.11 -18.68
N GLN A 107 8.45 -6.16 -19.61
CA GLN A 107 9.58 -5.64 -20.38
C GLN A 107 10.65 -5.04 -19.47
N CYS A 108 10.24 -4.26 -18.45
CA CYS A 108 11.16 -3.67 -17.49
C CYS A 108 11.93 -4.73 -16.68
N MET A 109 11.25 -5.77 -16.19
CA MET A 109 11.91 -6.85 -15.46
C MET A 109 12.83 -7.70 -16.34
N ILE A 110 12.46 -7.95 -17.59
CA ILE A 110 13.32 -8.61 -18.57
C ILE A 110 14.55 -7.73 -18.85
N ALA A 111 14.40 -6.42 -19.00
CA ALA A 111 15.53 -5.51 -19.19
C ALA A 111 16.48 -5.54 -17.99
N MET A 112 15.94 -5.54 -16.76
CA MET A 112 16.72 -5.64 -15.53
C MET A 112 17.48 -6.97 -15.40
N SER A 113 16.91 -8.08 -15.86
CA SER A 113 17.59 -9.39 -15.83
C SER A 113 18.72 -9.51 -16.86
N HIS A 114 18.64 -8.81 -18.00
CA HIS A 114 19.72 -8.74 -18.99
C HIS A 114 20.90 -7.85 -18.54
N VAL A 115 20.66 -6.84 -17.69
CA VAL A 115 21.72 -6.01 -17.11
C VAL A 115 22.52 -6.77 -16.03
N ALA A 116 21.96 -7.85 -15.47
CA ALA A 116 22.59 -8.65 -14.42
C ALA A 116 23.42 -9.86 -14.93
N GLN A 117 23.54 -10.07 -16.24
CA GLN A 117 24.48 -11.07 -16.77
C GLN A 117 25.90 -10.49 -16.81
N PRO A 118 26.86 -10.99 -16.00
CA PRO A 118 28.26 -10.66 -16.22
C PRO A 118 28.69 -11.26 -17.56
N ALA A 119 29.28 -10.42 -18.40
CA ALA A 119 30.01 -10.83 -19.59
C ALA A 119 31.10 -11.86 -19.20
N SER A 120 30.79 -13.14 -19.29
CA SER A 120 31.76 -14.22 -19.20
C SER A 120 31.20 -15.47 -19.86
N GLN A 121 31.35 -15.53 -21.19
CA GLN A 121 32.11 -16.56 -21.90
C GLN A 121 31.89 -16.38 -23.41
N VAL A 122 32.60 -15.42 -24.00
CA VAL A 122 32.99 -15.56 -25.42
C VAL A 122 34.14 -16.55 -25.41
N GLY A 123 33.80 -17.84 -25.56
CA GLY A 123 34.78 -18.88 -25.82
C GLY A 123 35.54 -18.51 -27.09
N SER A 124 36.83 -18.23 -26.93
CA SER A 124 37.77 -18.00 -28.00
C SER A 124 37.85 -19.26 -28.87
N VAL A 125 37.14 -19.27 -30.00
CA VAL A 125 37.37 -20.27 -31.05
C VAL A 125 38.64 -19.85 -31.76
N LYS A 126 39.73 -20.54 -31.41
CA LYS A 126 41.02 -20.46 -32.10
C LYS A 126 40.81 -20.93 -33.55
N PRO A 127 41.18 -20.16 -34.58
CA PRO A 127 41.10 -20.66 -35.95
C PRO A 127 42.19 -21.72 -36.13
N GLU A 128 41.75 -22.96 -36.36
CA GLU A 128 42.61 -24.04 -36.81
C GLU A 128 42.88 -23.82 -38.31
N ILE A 129 44.11 -23.43 -38.60
CA ILE A 129 44.63 -23.32 -39.97
C ILE A 129 44.82 -24.76 -40.45
N ILE A 130 43.97 -25.19 -41.39
CA ILE A 130 44.23 -26.39 -42.19
C ILE A 130 44.88 -25.88 -43.47
N GLU A 131 46.18 -26.08 -43.57
CA GLU A 131 46.91 -25.87 -44.82
C GLU A 131 46.52 -26.99 -45.79
N ASP A 132 45.97 -26.57 -46.94
CA ASP A 132 45.95 -27.33 -48.18
C ASP A 132 47.38 -27.68 -48.59
N GLU A 133 47.55 -28.88 -49.18
CA GLU A 133 48.46 -29.26 -50.27
C GLU A 133 48.84 -30.75 -50.12
N ASP A 134 48.16 -31.63 -50.86
CA ASP A 134 48.81 -32.33 -51.97
C ASP A 134 47.83 -33.27 -52.68
N SER A 135 47.43 -32.88 -53.88
CA SER A 135 46.99 -33.81 -54.93
C SER A 135 48.25 -34.28 -55.67
N PRO A 136 48.32 -35.54 -56.12
CA PRO A 136 48.02 -35.71 -57.54
C PRO A 136 47.32 -37.03 -57.90
N HIS A 137 46.41 -36.87 -58.87
CA HIS A 137 46.03 -37.81 -59.93
C HIS A 137 46.83 -39.11 -60.07
N ALA A 138 46.10 -40.22 -60.23
CA ALA A 138 46.32 -41.13 -61.36
C ALA A 138 45.05 -41.94 -61.66
N SER A 139 44.54 -41.77 -62.88
CA SER A 139 43.61 -42.67 -63.54
C SER A 139 44.32 -43.94 -64.01
N ALA A 140 43.68 -45.10 -63.86
CA ALA A 140 43.59 -46.18 -64.85
C ALA A 140 42.56 -47.20 -64.35
#